data_AF-A0A1H6JC67-F1
#
_entry.id   AF-A0A1H6JC67-F1
#
_cell.length_a   1.000
_cell.length_b   1.000
_cell.length_c   1.000
_cell.angle_alpha   90.00
_cell.angle_beta   90.00
_cell.angle_gamma   90.00
#
_symmetry.space_group_name_H-M   'P 1'
#
loop_
_entity.id
_entity.type
_entity.pdbx_description
1 polymer ?
#
loop_
_entity_poly.entity_id
_entity_poly.type
_entity_poly.pdbx_seq_one_letter_code
_entity_poly.pdbx_strand_id
1 'polypeptide(L)'
;MSRSRIRILILLGVGLAVMVWATWPPSQVALTDRCAPEKGPPVLAALLYPGPFWRGQLDAIGAERDDLLGKPARRARQDAESAQQTGGIESRMSRLSRDEADDPAEKERRALAQQSARMRRLVWLLQCETEIRQRLER
;
A
#
# COMPACT_ATOMS: atom_id res chain seq x y z
N MET A 1 -16.81 -27.65 -39.31
CA MET A 1 -16.89 -26.27 -38.74
C MET A 1 -16.29 -25.28 -39.74
N SER A 2 -16.99 -24.18 -40.07
CA SER A 2 -16.46 -23.19 -41.02
C SER A 2 -15.38 -22.31 -40.38
N ARG A 3 -14.40 -21.87 -41.18
CA ARG A 3 -13.31 -20.95 -40.75
C ARG A 3 -13.84 -19.67 -40.08
N SER A 4 -15.04 -19.23 -40.46
CA SER A 4 -15.77 -18.10 -39.87
C SER A 4 -16.19 -18.38 -38.42
N ARG A 5 -16.74 -19.56 -38.12
CA ARG A 5 -17.13 -19.94 -36.75
C ARG A 5 -15.94 -19.99 -35.79
N ILE A 6 -14.78 -20.44 -36.28
CA ILE A 6 -13.54 -20.46 -35.49
C ILE A 6 -13.07 -19.03 -35.17
N ARG A 7 -13.07 -18.12 -36.17
CA ARG A 7 -12.72 -16.71 -35.93
C ARG A 7 -13.66 -16.02 -34.93
N ILE A 8 -14.97 -16.29 -35.03
CA ILE A 8 -15.96 -15.76 -34.08
C ILE A 8 -15.68 -16.28 -32.68
N LEU A 9 -15.41 -17.58 -32.51
CA LEU A 9 -15.08 -18.15 -31.20
C LEU A 9 -13.79 -17.56 -30.62
N ILE A 10 -12.77 -17.32 -31.46
CA ILE A 10 -11.53 -16.66 -31.02
C ILE A 10 -11.80 -15.23 -30.57
N LEU A 11 -12.54 -14.43 -31.36
CA LEU A 11 -12.87 -13.05 -31.00
C LEU A 11 -13.70 -12.98 -29.71
N LEU A 12 -14.66 -13.89 -29.53
CA LEU A 12 -15.43 -14.02 -28.29
C LEU A 12 -14.52 -14.38 -27.11
N GLY A 13 -13.63 -15.35 -27.27
CA GLY A 13 -12.68 -15.74 -26.23
C GLY A 13 -11.74 -14.60 -25.81
N VAL A 14 -11.21 -13.85 -26.79
CA VAL A 14 -10.37 -12.68 -26.53
C VAL A 14 -11.15 -11.57 -25.84
N GLY A 15 -12.37 -11.27 -26.31
CA GLY A 15 -13.22 -10.25 -25.67
C GLY A 15 -13.55 -10.58 -24.22
N LEU A 16 -13.83 -11.86 -23.93
CA LEU A 16 -14.13 -12.32 -22.58
C LEU A 16 -12.88 -12.26 -21.68
N ALA A 17 -11.70 -12.63 -22.20
CA ALA A 17 -10.45 -12.49 -21.48
C ALA A 17 -10.11 -11.03 -21.12
N VAL A 18 -10.32 -10.10 -22.06
CA VAL A 18 -10.11 -8.66 -21.83
C VAL A 18 -11.08 -8.14 -20.77
N MET A 19 -12.33 -8.58 -20.78
CA MET A 19 -13.34 -8.16 -19.81
C MET A 19 -13.01 -8.65 -18.39
N VAL A 20 -12.54 -9.89 -18.25
CA VAL A 20 -12.08 -10.45 -16.97
C VAL A 20 -10.84 -9.71 -16.47
N TRP A 21 -9.89 -9.41 -17.36
CA TRP A 21 -8.69 -8.66 -17.00
C TRP A 21 -9.03 -7.23 -16.53
N ALA A 22 -9.96 -6.55 -17.22
CA ALA A 22 -10.38 -5.19 -16.88
C ALA A 22 -11.16 -5.09 -15.54
N THR A 23 -11.74 -6.20 -15.07
CA THR A 23 -12.52 -6.26 -13.83
C THR A 23 -11.78 -6.94 -12.68
N TRP A 24 -10.49 -7.27 -12.89
CA TRP A 24 -9.67 -7.91 -11.88
C TRP A 24 -9.52 -7.02 -10.64
N PRO A 25 -9.65 -7.56 -9.42
CA PRO A 25 -9.53 -6.79 -8.19
C PRO A 25 -8.16 -6.09 -8.06
N PRO A 26 -8.12 -4.84 -7.57
CA PRO A 26 -6.88 -4.09 -7.43
C PRO A 26 -5.94 -4.76 -6.41
N SER A 27 -4.64 -4.77 -6.71
CA SER A 27 -3.59 -5.33 -5.85
C SER A 27 -3.11 -4.37 -4.75
N GLN A 28 -3.65 -3.15 -4.70
CA GLN A 28 -3.37 -2.13 -3.70
C GLN A 28 -4.63 -1.87 -2.87
N VAL A 29 -4.45 -1.27 -1.69
CA VAL A 29 -5.57 -0.89 -0.82
C VAL A 29 -6.40 0.18 -1.51
N ALA A 30 -7.61 -0.19 -1.93
CA ALA A 30 -8.53 0.65 -2.69
C ALA A 30 -9.80 0.89 -1.84
N LEU A 31 -9.59 1.44 -0.66
CA LEU A 31 -10.62 1.65 0.36
C LEU A 31 -10.68 3.11 0.78
N THR A 32 -11.90 3.58 1.01
CA THR A 32 -12.20 4.89 1.60
C THR A 32 -12.00 4.88 3.12
N ASP A 33 -12.09 6.05 3.75
CA ASP A 33 -12.02 6.21 5.22
C ASP A 33 -13.04 5.35 5.99
N ARG A 34 -14.12 4.90 5.33
CA ARG A 34 -15.16 4.05 5.90
C ARG A 34 -15.02 2.57 5.51
N CYS A 35 -13.85 2.14 5.06
CA CYS A 35 -13.58 0.77 4.64
C CYS A 35 -14.56 0.26 3.56
N ALA A 36 -15.01 1.18 2.71
CA ALA A 36 -15.82 0.90 1.52
C ALA A 36 -14.94 1.01 0.27
N PRO A 37 -15.24 0.25 -0.81
CA PRO A 37 -14.45 0.30 -2.03
C PRO A 37 -14.38 1.73 -2.56
N GLU A 38 -13.18 2.13 -2.96
CA GLU A 38 -12.93 3.42 -3.59
C GLU A 38 -13.66 3.52 -4.93
N LYS A 39 -14.09 4.73 -5.31
CA LYS A 39 -14.95 4.95 -6.49
C LYS A 39 -14.32 4.37 -7.76
N GLY A 40 -15.16 3.90 -8.68
CA GLY A 40 -14.73 3.42 -10.00
C GLY A 40 -14.54 1.90 -10.06
N PRO A 41 -13.46 1.38 -10.68
CA PRO A 41 -13.23 -0.05 -10.86
C PRO A 41 -13.32 -0.91 -9.58
N PRO A 42 -12.84 -0.44 -8.40
CA PRO A 42 -12.94 -1.22 -7.16
C PRO A 42 -14.39 -1.49 -6.73
N VAL A 43 -15.32 -0.58 -6.98
CA VAL A 43 -16.75 -0.79 -6.70
C VAL A 43 -17.32 -1.90 -7.59
N LEU A 44 -16.99 -1.91 -8.88
CA LEU A 44 -17.44 -2.93 -9.81
C LEU A 44 -16.85 -4.30 -9.45
N ALA A 45 -15.56 -4.35 -9.10
CA ALA A 45 -14.92 -5.58 -8.65
C ALA A 45 -15.54 -6.11 -7.35
N ALA A 46 -15.83 -5.24 -6.38
CA ALA A 46 -16.52 -5.61 -5.14
C ALA A 46 -17.93 -6.15 -5.37
N LEU A 47 -18.63 -5.67 -6.42
CA LEU A 47 -19.99 -6.08 -6.77
C LEU A 47 -20.02 -7.39 -7.59
N LEU A 48 -19.11 -7.53 -8.57
CA LEU A 48 -19.03 -8.70 -9.46
C LEU A 48 -18.34 -9.88 -8.79
N TYR A 49 -17.31 -9.61 -7.98
CA TYR A 49 -16.45 -10.61 -7.36
C TYR A 49 -16.23 -10.31 -5.87
N PRO A 50 -17.28 -10.32 -5.02
CA PRO A 50 -17.18 -9.89 -3.63
C PRO A 50 -16.14 -10.69 -2.85
N GLY A 51 -16.17 -12.02 -2.92
CA GLY A 51 -15.20 -12.87 -2.21
C GLY A 51 -13.73 -12.60 -2.59
N PRO A 52 -13.36 -12.73 -3.88
CA PRO A 52 -12.00 -12.46 -4.34
C PRO A 52 -11.54 -11.03 -4.07
N PHE A 53 -12.41 -10.05 -4.23
CA PHE A 53 -12.10 -8.65 -3.96
C PHE A 53 -11.73 -8.44 -2.48
N TRP A 54 -12.59 -8.87 -1.55
CA TRP A 54 -12.36 -8.66 -0.12
C TRP A 54 -11.14 -9.42 0.40
N ARG A 55 -10.86 -10.62 -0.13
CA ARG A 55 -9.62 -11.35 0.19
C ARG A 55 -8.38 -10.61 -0.31
N GLY A 56 -8.39 -10.14 -1.57
CA GLY A 56 -7.29 -9.35 -2.11
C GLY A 56 -7.06 -8.04 -1.35
N GLN A 57 -8.12 -7.39 -0.87
CA GLN A 57 -7.99 -6.21 -0.01
C GLN A 57 -7.40 -6.54 1.37
N LEU A 58 -7.70 -7.69 1.97
CA LEU A 58 -7.03 -8.15 3.20
C LEU A 58 -5.54 -8.39 2.98
N ASP A 59 -5.17 -9.02 1.88
CA ASP A 59 -3.76 -9.26 1.54
C ASP A 59 -3.02 -7.93 1.30
N ALA A 60 -3.65 -6.98 0.60
CA ALA A 60 -3.09 -5.65 0.37
C ALA A 60 -2.93 -4.85 1.67
N ILE A 61 -3.92 -4.90 2.57
CA ILE A 61 -3.84 -4.28 3.91
C ILE A 61 -2.69 -4.90 4.72
N GLY A 62 -2.57 -6.23 4.71
CA GLY A 62 -1.49 -6.94 5.39
C GLY A 62 -0.12 -6.49 4.88
N ALA A 63 0.05 -6.43 3.56
CA ALA A 63 1.28 -5.96 2.93
C ALA A 63 1.61 -4.49 3.28
N GLU A 64 0.63 -3.58 3.25
CA GLU A 64 0.84 -2.17 3.60
C GLU A 64 1.18 -2.02 5.09
N ARG A 65 0.51 -2.76 5.97
CA ARG A 65 0.80 -2.77 7.41
C ARG A 65 2.21 -3.27 7.68
N ASP A 66 2.60 -4.38 7.07
CA ASP A 66 3.91 -4.98 7.28
C ASP A 66 5.03 -4.09 6.72
N ASP A 67 4.81 -3.41 5.59
CA ASP A 67 5.72 -2.37 5.08
C ASP A 67 5.81 -1.17 6.05
N LEU A 68 4.67 -0.70 6.54
CA LEU A 68 4.64 0.39 7.51
C LEU A 68 5.36 0.00 8.79
N LEU A 69 5.19 -1.22 9.32
CA LEU A 69 5.87 -1.70 10.53
C LEU A 69 7.36 -2.00 10.30
N GLY A 70 7.76 -2.44 9.09
CA GLY A 70 9.13 -2.77 8.72
C GLY A 70 10.04 -1.57 8.41
N LYS A 71 9.47 -0.43 7.98
CA LYS A 71 10.21 0.83 7.70
C LYS A 71 11.19 1.30 8.79
N PRO A 72 10.86 1.34 10.09
CA PRO A 72 11.81 1.78 11.14
C PRO A 72 13.01 0.84 11.26
N ALA A 73 12.82 -0.48 11.12
CA ALA A 73 13.91 -1.44 11.18
C ALA A 73 14.86 -1.29 9.98
N ARG A 74 14.33 -1.00 8.79
CA ARG A 74 15.16 -0.73 7.59
C ARG A 74 15.95 0.57 7.73
N ARG A 75 15.34 1.64 8.24
CA ARG A 75 16.07 2.90 8.50
C ARG A 75 17.16 2.73 9.54
N ALA A 76 16.88 2.05 10.65
CA ALA A 76 17.87 1.80 11.68
C ALA A 76 19.08 1.00 11.16
N ARG A 77 18.86 0.04 10.25
CA ARG A 77 19.94 -0.69 9.58
C ARG A 77 20.74 0.19 8.63
N GLN A 78 20.06 1.00 7.80
CA GLN A 78 20.73 1.95 6.90
C GLN A 78 21.52 3.03 7.66
N ASP A 79 21.01 3.52 8.78
CA ASP A 79 21.71 4.48 9.64
C ASP A 79 22.94 3.84 10.28
N ALA A 80 22.85 2.57 10.72
CA ALA A 80 23.98 1.82 11.24
C ALA A 80 25.05 1.53 10.18
N GLU A 81 24.65 1.14 8.97
CA GLU A 81 25.54 0.94 7.81
C GLU A 81 26.20 2.25 7.38
N SER A 82 25.44 3.35 7.32
CA SER A 82 25.96 4.68 7.00
C SER A 82 26.94 5.17 8.07
N ALA A 83 26.66 4.93 9.35
CA ALA A 83 27.56 5.26 10.46
C ALA A 83 28.85 4.44 10.43
N GLN A 84 28.80 3.19 9.96
CA GLN A 84 29.99 2.37 9.73
C GLN A 84 30.80 2.84 8.51
N GLN A 85 30.14 3.25 7.43
CA GLN A 85 30.81 3.70 6.20
C GLN A 85 31.40 5.11 6.31
N THR A 86 30.81 6.00 7.10
CA THR A 86 31.31 7.38 7.34
C THR A 86 32.29 7.47 8.53
N GLY A 87 33.00 6.37 8.80
CA GLY A 87 34.00 6.31 9.86
C GLY A 87 35.00 7.46 9.81
N GLY A 88 35.06 8.25 10.90
CA GLY A 88 36.23 9.06 11.25
C GLY A 88 35.97 10.55 11.44
N ILE A 89 35.97 11.33 10.34
CA ILE A 89 36.36 12.75 10.44
C ILE A 89 35.41 13.71 9.68
N GLU A 90 34.78 13.32 8.56
CA GLU A 90 33.88 14.20 7.79
C GLU A 90 32.46 14.36 8.38
N SER A 91 31.98 13.36 9.13
CA SER A 91 30.64 13.39 9.74
C SER A 91 30.47 14.53 10.76
N ARG A 92 31.55 14.95 11.44
CA ARG A 92 31.49 16.09 12.38
C ARG A 92 31.35 17.43 11.66
N MET A 93 31.96 17.59 10.49
CA MET A 93 31.95 18.84 9.73
C MET A 93 30.63 19.04 8.94
N SER A 94 30.05 17.94 8.43
CA SER A 94 28.73 17.94 7.79
C SER A 94 27.57 18.11 8.79
N ARG A 95 27.69 17.65 10.04
CA ARG A 95 26.67 17.89 11.07
C ARG A 95 26.62 19.35 11.51
N LEU A 96 27.78 19.98 11.72
CA LEU A 96 27.87 21.40 12.10
C LEU A 96 27.23 22.33 11.04
N SER A 97 27.48 22.07 9.76
CA SER A 97 26.95 22.89 8.65
C SER A 97 25.46 22.68 8.35
N ARG A 98 24.85 21.61 8.86
CA ARG A 98 23.43 21.28 8.64
C ARG A 98 22.55 21.50 9.88
N ASP A 99 23.11 21.39 11.08
CA ASP A 99 22.40 21.64 12.35
C ASP A 99 22.25 23.15 12.67
N GLU A 100 22.98 24.06 12.00
CA GLU A 100 22.83 25.51 12.21
C GLU A 100 21.61 26.16 11.51
N ALA A 101 20.91 25.44 10.63
CA ALA A 101 19.81 26.01 9.84
C ALA A 101 18.39 25.48 10.18
N ASP A 102 18.27 24.34 10.86
CA ASP A 102 16.97 23.77 11.26
C ASP A 102 16.84 23.85 12.80
N ASP A 103 15.87 24.63 13.28
CA ASP A 103 15.56 24.75 14.71
C ASP A 103 15.27 23.33 15.28
N PRO A 104 15.97 22.86 16.34
CA PRO A 104 15.75 21.54 16.91
C PRO A 104 14.30 21.30 17.33
N ALA A 105 13.59 22.36 17.74
CA ALA A 105 12.17 22.30 18.06
C ALA A 105 11.30 22.01 16.82
N GLU A 106 11.68 22.51 15.64
CA GLU A 106 10.95 22.27 14.39
C GLU A 106 11.22 20.86 13.85
N LYS A 107 12.44 20.35 14.02
CA LYS A 107 12.82 18.96 13.69
C LYS A 107 12.04 17.95 14.54
N GLU A 108 11.92 18.18 15.85
CA GLU A 108 11.09 17.34 16.73
C GLU A 108 9.61 17.38 16.34
N ARG A 109 9.07 18.57 16.03
CA ARG A 109 7.67 18.71 15.57
C ARG A 109 7.41 17.94 14.28
N ARG A 110 8.32 18.02 13.30
CA ARG A 110 8.22 17.26 12.04
C ARG A 110 8.29 15.75 12.28
N ALA A 111 9.18 15.29 13.16
CA ALA A 111 9.30 13.88 13.52
C ALA A 111 8.02 13.34 14.21
N LEU A 112 7.47 14.10 15.16
CA LEU A 112 6.21 13.78 15.83
C LEU A 112 5.02 13.77 14.87
N ALA A 113 4.97 14.74 13.94
CA ALA A 113 3.94 14.79 12.91
C ALA A 113 3.99 13.54 11.99
N GLN A 114 5.19 13.12 11.56
CA GLN A 114 5.36 11.91 10.75
C GLN A 114 4.98 10.63 11.51
N GLN A 115 5.34 10.53 12.79
CA GLN A 115 4.95 9.39 13.62
C GLN A 115 3.43 9.34 13.83
N SER A 116 2.79 10.47 14.11
CA SER A 116 1.35 10.55 14.30
C SER A 116 0.56 10.19 13.03
N ALA A 117 1.00 10.67 11.86
CA ALA A 117 0.39 10.31 10.57
C ALA A 117 0.51 8.81 10.27
N ARG A 118 1.67 8.21 10.57
CA ARG A 118 1.89 6.76 10.43
C ARG A 118 1.00 5.95 11.36
N MET A 119 0.89 6.35 12.63
CA MET A 119 0.02 5.66 13.59
C MET A 119 -1.46 5.77 13.17
N ARG A 120 -1.90 6.95 12.69
CA ARG A 120 -3.26 7.11 12.13
C ARG A 120 -3.51 6.17 10.96
N ARG A 121 -2.57 6.04 10.02
CA ARG A 121 -2.69 5.12 8.88
C ARG A 121 -2.77 3.66 9.34
N LEU A 122 -1.94 3.26 10.31
CA LEU A 122 -1.97 1.90 10.88
C LEU A 122 -3.31 1.59 11.56
N VAL A 123 -3.84 2.53 12.36
CA VAL A 123 -5.14 2.37 13.01
C VAL A 123 -6.25 2.21 11.96
N TRP A 124 -6.24 3.03 10.91
CA TRP A 124 -7.19 2.91 9.81
C TRP A 124 -7.10 1.55 9.10
N LEU A 125 -5.89 1.06 8.81
CA LEU A 125 -5.68 -0.26 8.20
C LEU A 125 -6.23 -1.39 9.08
N LEU A 126 -5.98 -1.35 10.39
CA LEU A 126 -6.49 -2.34 11.33
C LEU A 126 -8.02 -2.30 11.46
N GLN A 127 -8.62 -1.10 11.47
CA GLN A 127 -10.07 -0.95 11.44
C GLN A 127 -10.64 -1.63 10.19
N CYS A 128 -10.10 -1.32 9.01
CA CYS A 128 -10.57 -1.94 7.78
C CYS A 128 -10.31 -3.45 7.72
N GLU A 129 -9.20 -3.96 8.26
CA GLU A 129 -8.94 -5.40 8.37
C GLU A 129 -10.07 -6.12 9.13
N THR A 130 -10.47 -5.56 10.28
CA THR A 130 -11.56 -6.14 11.10
C THR A 130 -12.91 -6.09 10.41
N GLU A 131 -13.26 -4.97 9.78
CA GLU A 131 -14.52 -4.85 9.04
C GLU A 131 -14.60 -5.81 7.85
N ILE A 132 -13.50 -5.99 7.12
CA ILE A 132 -13.47 -6.88 5.95
C ILE A 132 -13.56 -8.34 6.38
N ARG A 133 -12.87 -8.73 7.47
CA ARG A 133 -13.03 -10.08 8.05
C ARG A 133 -14.48 -10.37 8.43
N GLN A 134 -15.14 -9.44 9.10
CA GLN A 134 -16.56 -9.57 9.45
C GLN A 134 -17.47 -9.69 8.21
N ARG A 135 -17.11 -9.08 7.08
CA ARG A 135 -17.86 -9.22 5.81
C ARG A 135 -17.64 -10.56 5.13
N LEU A 136 -16.48 -11.18 5.33
CA LEU A 136 -16.16 -12.49 4.76
C LEU A 136 -16.75 -13.66 5.58
N GLU A 137 -17.03 -13.42 6.86
CA GLU A 137 -17.65 -14.39 7.77
C GLU A 137 -19.19 -14.40 7.70
N ARG A 138 -19.80 -13.41 7.05
CA ARG A 138 -21.25 -13.34 6.79
C ARG A 138 -21.60 -13.91 5.41
#